data_AF-A0A7W9GSB4-F1
#
_entry.id   AF-A0A7W9GSB4-F1
#
_cell.length_a   1.000
_cell.length_b   1.000
_cell.length_c   1.000
_cell.angle_alpha   90.00
_cell.angle_beta   90.00
_cell.angle_gamma   90.00
#
_symmetry.space_group_name_H-M   'P 1'
#
loop_
_entity.id
_entity.type
_entity.pdbx_description
1 polymer ?
#
loop_
_entity_poly.entity_id
_entity_poly.type
_entity_poly.pdbx_seq_one_letter_code
_entity_poly.pdbx_strand_id
1 'polypeptide(L)'
;MRAKLAATWTSFMFLYAYVDILNFFTPGVVDDILGGRVFEFDLSQTFSTAALTLVAIPILMVVLSMTLPARANRITNLVVASLYVPVTAFNAVGESWLYFYGLGVGLELILLALIVRYAWTWPRTAPSVLFEEPRVDALVDVPVSAAQESAGGAPGCPESPRQGPPAGAGR
;
A
#
# COMPACT_ATOMS: atom_id res chain seq x y z
N MET A 1 1.44 -4.80 5.69
CA MET A 1 2.43 -3.83 5.16
C MET A 1 1.83 -2.43 5.08
N ARG A 2 0.65 -2.22 4.43
CA ARG A 2 -0.08 -0.92 4.46
C ARG A 2 -0.27 -0.36 5.87
N ALA A 3 -0.81 -1.17 6.79
CA ALA A 3 -1.04 -0.74 8.18
C ALA A 3 0.25 -0.35 8.91
N LYS A 4 1.38 -1.00 8.62
CA LYS A 4 2.68 -0.62 9.20
C LYS A 4 3.11 0.75 8.69
N LEU A 5 3.02 1.00 7.38
CA LEU A 5 3.32 2.31 6.79
C LEU A 5 2.41 3.42 7.35
N ALA A 6 1.10 3.18 7.38
CA ALA A 6 0.14 4.14 7.95
C ALA A 6 0.45 4.43 9.42
N ALA A 7 0.67 3.39 10.24
CA ALA A 7 1.04 3.56 11.63
C ALA A 7 2.35 4.32 11.81
N THR A 8 3.38 4.04 10.99
CA THR A 8 4.66 4.77 11.08
C THR A 8 4.52 6.24 10.65
N TRP A 9 3.74 6.57 9.63
CA TRP A 9 3.43 7.96 9.27
C TRP A 9 2.64 8.68 10.37
N THR A 10 1.68 7.98 10.99
CA THR A 10 0.94 8.53 12.14
C THR A 10 1.87 8.78 13.32
N SER A 11 2.75 7.83 13.67
CA SER A 11 3.76 8.02 14.72
C SER A 11 4.71 9.17 14.40
N PHE A 12 5.15 9.30 13.14
CA PHE A 12 6.00 10.40 12.68
C PHE A 12 5.28 11.74 12.86
N MET A 13 4.00 11.83 12.49
CA MET A 13 3.21 13.05 12.67
C MET A 13 2.93 13.40 14.12
N PHE A 14 2.67 12.42 14.99
CA PHE A 14 2.56 12.71 16.42
C PHE A 14 3.87 13.20 17.00
N LEU A 15 4.99 12.57 16.65
CA LEU A 15 6.29 13.00 17.13
C LEU A 15 6.61 14.42 16.65
N TYR A 16 6.45 14.71 15.37
CA TYR A 16 6.70 16.02 14.78
C TYR A 16 5.84 17.10 15.45
N ALA A 17 4.54 16.85 15.62
CA ALA A 17 3.64 17.79 16.30
C ALA A 17 4.05 18.03 17.76
N TYR A 18 4.48 17.00 18.50
CA TYR A 18 4.94 17.17 19.87
C TYR A 18 6.29 17.88 19.95
N VAL A 19 7.21 17.66 19.01
CA VAL A 19 8.47 18.43 18.93
C VAL A 19 8.14 19.91 18.70
N ASP A 20 7.25 20.23 17.76
CA ASP A 20 6.84 21.61 17.51
C ASP A 20 6.16 22.27 18.73
N ILE A 21 5.24 21.55 19.39
CA ILE A 21 4.56 22.05 20.60
C ILE A 21 5.56 22.26 21.74
N LEU A 22 6.46 21.30 21.95
CA LEU A 22 7.45 21.38 23.03
C LEU A 22 8.49 22.46 22.76
N ASN A 23 8.75 22.77 21.49
CA ASN A 23 9.66 23.84 21.11
C ASN A 23 9.22 25.21 21.64
N PHE A 24 7.92 25.46 21.81
CA PHE A 24 7.44 26.70 22.44
C PHE A 24 7.92 26.88 23.89
N PHE A 25 8.37 25.82 24.57
CA PHE A 25 8.93 25.93 25.92
C PHE A 25 10.44 26.17 25.92
N THR A 26 11.10 26.22 24.76
CA THR A 26 12.52 26.59 24.70
C THR A 26 12.66 28.13 24.83
N PRO A 27 13.66 28.62 25.58
CA PRO A 27 13.83 30.05 25.81
C PRO A 27 14.00 30.84 24.50
N GLY A 28 13.32 31.98 24.41
CA GLY A 28 13.39 32.90 23.26
C GLY A 28 12.38 32.61 22.14
N VAL A 29 11.90 31.37 21.98
CA VAL A 29 11.00 31.00 20.87
C VAL A 29 9.67 31.74 20.94
N VAL A 30 9.03 31.81 22.11
CA VAL A 30 7.75 32.54 22.27
C VAL A 30 7.93 34.03 22.04
N ASP A 31 9.03 34.61 22.52
CA ASP A 31 9.32 36.03 22.34
C ASP A 31 9.51 36.38 20.85
N ASP A 32 10.21 35.52 20.09
CA ASP A 32 10.35 35.67 18.65
C ASP A 32 9.01 35.58 17.91
N ILE A 33 8.15 34.64 18.30
CA ILE A 33 6.80 34.47 17.72
C ILE A 33 5.94 35.73 17.98
N LEU A 34 5.98 36.27 19.20
CA LEU A 34 5.29 37.52 19.54
C LEU A 34 5.89 38.72 18.79
N GLY A 35 7.18 38.67 18.45
CA GLY A 35 7.87 39.59 17.56
C GLY A 35 7.59 39.38 16.07
N GLY A 36 6.74 38.42 15.71
CA GLY A 36 6.35 38.13 14.32
C GLY A 36 7.39 37.33 13.53
N ARG A 37 8.22 36.52 14.21
CA ARG A 37 9.23 35.66 13.56
C ARG A 37 9.13 34.22 14.05
N VAL A 38 9.49 33.28 13.17
CA VAL A 38 9.67 31.87 13.51
C VAL A 38 11.04 31.46 12.99
N PHE A 39 11.96 31.12 13.89
CA PHE A 39 13.37 30.96 13.55
C PHE A 39 13.90 32.25 12.86
N GLU A 40 14.52 32.13 11.68
CA GLU A 40 15.02 33.24 10.87
C GLU A 40 13.98 33.84 9.92
N PHE A 41 12.74 33.33 9.91
CA PHE A 41 11.71 33.70 8.95
C PHE A 41 10.64 34.62 9.53
N ASP A 42 10.10 35.52 8.70
CA ASP A 42 8.94 36.32 9.06
C ASP A 42 7.67 35.46 9.13
N LEU A 43 6.93 35.61 10.22
CA LEU A 43 5.63 35.00 10.43
C LEU A 43 4.61 35.68 9.51
N SER A 44 4.48 35.12 8.31
CA SER A 44 3.68 35.64 7.21
C SER A 44 2.67 34.61 6.73
N GLN A 45 1.67 35.06 5.96
CA GLN A 45 0.74 34.14 5.30
C GLN A 45 1.46 33.11 4.42
N THR A 46 2.52 33.52 3.72
CA THR A 46 3.34 32.63 2.89
C THR A 46 4.04 31.58 3.75
N PHE A 47 4.65 31.97 4.87
CA PHE A 47 5.28 31.03 5.80
C PHE A 47 4.27 30.03 6.35
N SER A 48 3.14 30.50 6.90
CA SER A 48 2.13 29.62 7.50
C SER A 48 1.50 28.65 6.49
N THR A 49 1.27 29.10 5.25
CA THR A 49 0.74 28.23 4.19
C THR A 49 1.76 27.22 3.69
N ALA A 50 3.04 27.60 3.60
CA ALA A 50 4.13 26.67 3.28
C ALA A 50 4.31 25.61 4.37
N ALA A 51 4.32 26.01 5.65
CA ALA A 51 4.39 25.10 6.78
C ALA A 51 3.21 24.12 6.80
N LEU A 52 1.98 24.61 6.60
CA LEU A 52 0.79 23.77 6.48
C LEU A 52 0.89 22.79 5.31
N THR A 53 1.34 23.26 4.15
CA THR A 53 1.48 22.43 2.95
C THR A 53 2.54 21.34 3.15
N LEU A 54 3.64 21.67 3.83
CA LEU A 54 4.67 20.72 4.20
C LEU A 54 4.03 19.59 5.04
N VAL A 55 3.46 19.89 6.21
CA VAL A 55 2.89 18.87 7.11
C VAL A 55 1.66 18.15 6.53
N ALA A 56 0.95 18.74 5.58
CA ALA A 56 -0.16 18.07 4.89
C ALA A 56 0.30 16.82 4.12
N ILE A 57 1.52 16.82 3.57
CA ILE A 57 2.06 15.68 2.81
C ILE A 57 2.08 14.39 3.66
N PRO A 58 2.75 14.33 4.83
CA PRO A 58 2.80 13.14 5.67
C PRO A 58 1.43 12.80 6.27
N ILE A 59 0.56 13.78 6.55
CA ILE A 59 -0.83 13.53 6.95
C ILE A 59 -1.57 12.75 5.85
N LEU A 60 -1.46 13.19 4.59
CA LEU A 60 -2.05 12.49 3.46
C LEU A 60 -1.43 11.10 3.26
N MET A 61 -0.13 10.94 3.53
CA MET A 61 0.54 9.63 3.44
C MET A 61 -0.05 8.58 4.37
N VAL A 62 -0.64 8.96 5.50
CA VAL A 62 -1.39 8.02 6.37
C VAL A 62 -2.51 7.35 5.57
N VAL A 63 -3.32 8.14 4.87
CA VAL A 63 -4.46 7.65 4.07
C VAL A 63 -3.98 6.96 2.80
N LEU A 64 -3.05 7.58 2.06
CA LEU A 64 -2.52 7.06 0.80
C LEU A 64 -1.82 5.70 0.99
N SER A 65 -1.18 5.47 2.14
CA SER A 65 -0.58 4.19 2.48
C SER A 65 -1.59 3.05 2.58
N MET A 66 -2.87 3.35 2.83
CA MET A 66 -3.95 2.37 2.92
C MET A 66 -4.69 2.18 1.60
N THR A 67 -4.83 3.24 0.81
CA THR A 67 -5.69 3.26 -0.38
C THR A 67 -4.94 2.96 -1.68
N LEU A 68 -3.66 3.32 -1.80
CA LEU A 68 -2.92 3.15 -3.06
C LEU A 68 -2.61 1.68 -3.40
N PRO A 69 -2.61 1.32 -4.70
CA PRO A 69 -2.17 0.01 -5.17
C PRO A 69 -0.69 -0.20 -4.85
N ALA A 70 -0.28 -1.46 -4.67
CA ALA A 70 1.01 -1.81 -4.08
C ALA A 70 2.23 -1.14 -4.76
N ARG A 71 2.23 -1.06 -6.10
CA ARG A 71 3.34 -0.44 -6.86
C ARG A 71 3.43 1.06 -6.62
N ALA A 72 2.31 1.79 -6.74
CA ALA A 72 2.27 3.24 -6.51
C ALA A 72 2.61 3.56 -5.06
N ASN A 73 1.99 2.85 -4.12
CA ASN A 73 2.19 3.01 -2.69
C ASN A 73 3.68 2.89 -2.29
N ARG A 74 4.38 1.91 -2.86
CA ARG A 74 5.83 1.72 -2.65
C ARG A 74 6.65 2.92 -3.15
N ILE A 75 6.40 3.36 -4.39
CA ILE A 75 7.17 4.47 -4.99
C ILE A 75 6.93 5.75 -4.21
N THR A 76 5.66 6.09 -3.93
CA THR A 76 5.30 7.29 -3.20
C THR A 76 5.93 7.30 -1.80
N ASN A 77 5.88 6.19 -1.06
CA ASN A 77 6.49 6.10 0.27
C ASN A 77 8.00 6.30 0.24
N LEU A 78 8.70 5.69 -0.73
CA LEU A 78 10.16 5.87 -0.86
C LEU A 78 10.51 7.33 -1.17
N VAL A 79 9.84 7.92 -2.16
CA VAL A 79 10.12 9.31 -2.57
C VAL A 79 9.85 10.28 -1.42
N VAL A 80 8.66 10.21 -0.82
CA VAL A 80 8.27 11.16 0.24
C VAL A 80 9.15 10.96 1.48
N ALA A 81 9.42 9.73 1.91
CA ALA A 81 10.29 9.49 3.07
C ALA A 81 11.71 10.03 2.82
N SER A 82 12.27 9.85 1.61
CA SER A 82 13.58 10.39 1.25
C SER A 82 13.61 11.93 1.22
N LEU A 83 12.54 12.58 0.75
CA LEU A 83 12.43 14.05 0.78
C LEU A 83 12.32 14.60 2.20
N TYR A 84 11.73 13.83 3.12
CA TYR A 84 11.57 14.23 4.51
C TYR A 84 12.85 14.09 5.35
N VAL A 85 13.83 13.28 4.94
CA VAL A 85 15.13 13.17 5.63
C VAL A 85 15.84 14.52 5.74
N PRO A 86 16.09 15.28 4.65
CA PRO A 86 16.73 16.59 4.76
C PRO A 86 15.85 17.62 5.48
N VAL A 87 14.52 17.54 5.37
CA VAL A 87 13.58 18.42 6.10
C VAL A 87 13.73 18.22 7.61
N THR A 88 13.70 16.98 8.09
CA THR A 88 13.92 16.64 9.50
C THR A 88 15.35 16.99 9.94
N ALA A 89 16.36 16.76 9.11
CA ALA A 89 17.74 17.10 9.46
C ALA A 89 17.96 18.61 9.63
N PHE A 90 17.24 19.44 8.86
CA PHE A 90 17.29 20.89 8.98
C PHE A 90 16.86 21.39 10.37
N ASN A 91 15.93 20.70 11.03
CA ASN A 91 15.45 21.05 12.38
C ASN A 91 16.55 20.99 13.47
N ALA A 92 17.73 20.44 13.19
CA ALA A 92 18.86 20.45 14.11
C ALA A 92 19.83 21.63 13.89
N VAL A 93 19.65 22.42 12.84
CA VAL A 93 20.59 23.49 12.46
C VAL A 93 20.39 24.72 13.35
N GLY A 94 21.49 25.25 13.90
CA GLY A 94 21.46 26.49 14.70
C GLY A 94 20.98 26.31 16.13
N GLU A 95 20.65 25.07 16.54
CA GLU A 95 19.99 24.83 17.80
C GLU A 95 20.94 24.62 18.99
N SER A 96 20.61 25.26 20.11
CA SER A 96 21.38 25.18 21.35
C SER A 96 20.93 24.05 22.29
N TRP A 97 19.69 23.56 22.15
CA TRP A 97 19.10 22.50 22.99
C TRP A 97 19.36 21.10 22.42
N LEU A 98 20.63 20.71 22.37
CA LEU A 98 21.11 19.51 21.67
C LEU A 98 20.37 18.21 22.03
N TYR A 99 20.02 18.01 23.30
CA TYR A 99 19.31 16.79 23.70
C TYR A 99 17.87 16.75 23.20
N PHE A 100 17.17 17.88 23.22
CA PHE A 100 15.79 17.98 22.77
C PHE A 100 15.71 17.80 21.25
N TYR A 101 16.45 18.62 20.50
CA TYR A 101 16.45 18.54 19.03
C TYR A 101 17.13 17.28 18.52
N GLY A 102 18.24 16.86 19.14
CA GLY A 102 18.94 15.64 18.75
C GLY A 102 18.09 14.38 18.98
N LEU A 103 17.36 14.30 20.10
CA LEU A 103 16.43 13.19 20.34
C LEU A 103 15.24 13.23 19.38
N GLY A 104 14.63 14.40 19.18
CA GLY A 104 13.51 14.59 18.26
C GLY A 104 13.86 14.16 16.83
N VAL A 105 14.91 14.79 16.27
CA VAL A 105 15.43 14.47 14.93
C VAL A 105 15.86 13.00 14.83
N GLY A 106 16.54 12.47 15.85
CA GLY A 106 16.95 11.07 15.87
C GLY A 106 15.77 10.10 15.76
N LEU A 107 14.72 10.31 16.56
CA LEU A 107 13.51 9.49 16.54
C LEU A 107 12.73 9.64 15.23
N GLU A 108 12.63 10.86 14.69
CA GLU A 108 12.02 11.11 13.38
C GLU A 108 12.75 10.37 12.25
N LEU A 109 14.08 10.44 12.21
CA LEU A 109 14.89 9.74 11.22
C LEU A 109 14.77 8.22 11.34
N ILE A 110 14.62 7.68 12.55
CA ILE A 110 14.35 6.25 12.76
C ILE A 110 12.99 5.87 12.13
N LEU A 111 11.94 6.67 12.33
CA LEU A 111 10.63 6.42 11.74
C LEU A 111 10.67 6.50 10.21
N LEU A 112 11.37 7.48 9.63
CA LEU A 112 11.58 7.57 8.18
C LEU A 112 12.36 6.37 7.63
N ALA A 113 13.41 5.93 8.32
CA ALA A 113 14.16 4.73 7.95
C ALA A 113 13.28 3.47 8.01
N LEU A 114 12.39 3.36 9.00
CA LEU A 114 11.40 2.30 9.06
C LEU A 114 10.46 2.34 7.86
N ILE A 115 9.93 3.51 7.48
CA ILE A 115 9.08 3.67 6.28
C ILE A 115 9.80 3.18 5.02
N VAL A 116 11.06 3.58 4.84
CA VAL A 116 11.87 3.13 3.68
C VAL A 116 12.05 1.61 3.69
N ARG A 117 12.44 1.02 4.83
CA ARG A 117 12.60 -0.44 4.98
C ARG A 117 11.30 -1.19 4.69
N TYR A 118 10.20 -0.66 5.18
CA TYR A 118 8.85 -1.17 5.02
C TYR A 118 8.39 -1.13 3.56
N ALA A 119 8.58 0.00 2.87
CA ALA A 119 8.28 0.11 1.45
C ALA A 119 9.20 -0.79 0.59
N TRP A 120 10.47 -0.96 0.99
CA TRP A 120 11.43 -1.74 0.23
C TRP A 120 11.17 -3.25 0.28
N THR A 121 10.82 -3.78 1.45
CA THR A 121 10.63 -5.23 1.69
C THR A 121 9.30 -5.79 1.17
N TRP A 122 8.45 -4.96 0.56
CA TRP A 122 7.18 -5.40 -0.01
C TRP A 122 7.38 -6.42 -1.16
N PRO A 123 6.79 -7.63 -1.11
CA PRO A 123 6.94 -8.66 -2.14
C PRO A 123 6.42 -8.22 -3.52
N ARG A 124 7.27 -8.38 -4.55
CA ARG A 124 6.93 -8.11 -5.94
C ARG A 124 6.33 -9.35 -6.58
N THR A 125 5.04 -9.62 -6.39
CA THR A 125 4.44 -10.73 -7.13
C THR A 125 2.97 -10.47 -7.44
N ALA A 126 2.70 -10.23 -8.72
CA ALA A 126 1.67 -11.02 -9.37
C ALA A 126 2.45 -12.07 -10.18
N PRO A 127 2.37 -13.36 -9.86
CA PRO A 127 2.70 -14.37 -10.84
C PRO A 127 1.70 -14.15 -11.95
N SER A 128 2.17 -13.77 -13.13
CA SER A 128 1.46 -14.11 -14.34
C SER A 128 1.38 -15.64 -14.34
N VAL A 129 0.30 -16.18 -13.79
CA VAL A 129 -0.18 -17.49 -14.21
C VAL A 129 -0.46 -17.32 -15.69
N LEU A 130 0.56 -17.60 -16.50
CA LEU A 130 0.33 -18.05 -17.85
C LEU A 130 -0.63 -19.20 -17.69
N PHE A 131 -1.86 -19.02 -18.18
CA PHE A 131 -2.77 -20.11 -18.38
C PHE A 131 -2.00 -21.17 -19.18
N GLU A 132 -1.62 -22.25 -18.52
CA GLU A 132 -1.22 -23.47 -19.21
C GLU A 132 -2.47 -23.93 -19.94
N GLU A 133 -2.57 -23.56 -21.21
CA GLU A 133 -3.61 -24.03 -22.09
C GLU A 133 -3.54 -25.56 -22.09
N PRO A 134 -4.62 -26.27 -21.74
CA PRO A 134 -4.63 -27.72 -21.82
C PRO A 134 -4.34 -28.07 -23.27
N ARG A 135 -3.22 -28.74 -23.53
CA ARG A 135 -2.77 -29.22 -24.84
C ARG A 135 -3.93 -29.90 -25.57
N VAL A 136 -4.59 -29.18 -26.47
CA VAL A 136 -5.71 -29.65 -27.30
C VAL A 136 -5.26 -30.76 -28.26
N ASP A 137 -3.94 -30.90 -28.46
CA ASP A 137 -3.34 -31.91 -29.33
C ASP A 137 -3.57 -33.36 -28.87
N ALA A 138 -3.92 -33.60 -27.59
CA ALA A 138 -4.16 -34.95 -27.09
C ALA A 138 -5.55 -35.52 -27.45
N LEU A 139 -6.47 -34.71 -27.98
CA LEU A 139 -7.83 -35.16 -28.31
C LEU A 139 -8.02 -35.57 -29.78
N VAL A 140 -7.02 -35.39 -30.65
CA VAL A 140 -7.13 -35.67 -32.10
C VAL A 140 -6.60 -37.07 -32.48
N ASP A 141 -5.84 -37.73 -31.62
CA ASP A 141 -5.21 -39.03 -31.90
C ASP A 141 -5.99 -40.25 -31.37
N VAL A 142 -7.31 -40.31 -31.59
CA VAL A 142 -8.04 -41.59 -31.45
C VAL A 142 -8.11 -42.27 -32.82
N PRO A 143 -7.34 -43.34 -33.09
CA PRO A 143 -7.41 -44.03 -34.37
C PRO A 143 -8.76 -44.73 -34.53
N VAL A 144 -9.46 -44.43 -35.62
CA VAL A 144 -10.76 -45.00 -36.08
C VAL A 144 -10.65 -46.49 -36.47
N SER A 145 -9.64 -47.22 -36.00
CA SER A 145 -9.40 -48.61 -36.41
C SER A 145 -10.05 -49.66 -35.49
N ALA A 146 -10.60 -49.28 -34.33
CA ALA A 146 -11.08 -50.26 -33.34
C ALA A 146 -12.60 -50.52 -33.35
N ALA A 147 -13.38 -49.89 -34.24
CA ALA A 147 -14.84 -49.99 -34.22
C ALA A 147 -15.46 -50.95 -35.25
N GLN A 148 -14.67 -51.67 -36.06
CA GLN A 148 -15.21 -52.54 -37.12
C GLN A 148 -15.19 -54.05 -36.84
N GLU A 149 -14.62 -54.51 -35.72
CA GLU A 149 -14.49 -55.95 -35.43
C GLU A 149 -15.40 -56.41 -34.27
N SER A 150 -16.72 -56.19 -34.42
CA SER A 150 -17.72 -56.73 -33.47
C SER A 150 -19.12 -56.91 -34.09
N ALA A 151 -19.26 -56.83 -35.41
CA ALA A 151 -20.54 -57.12 -36.08
C ALA A 151 -20.59 -58.60 -36.50
N GLY A 152 -20.70 -59.49 -35.52
CA GLY A 152 -20.78 -60.94 -35.78
C GLY A 152 -21.36 -61.69 -34.58
N GLY A 153 -22.68 -61.64 -34.40
CA GLY A 153 -23.37 -62.47 -33.42
C GLY A 153 -24.64 -61.85 -32.87
N ALA A 154 -25.73 -61.91 -33.63
CA ALA A 154 -27.07 -61.66 -33.12
C ALA A 154 -27.51 -62.81 -32.22
N PRO A 155 -28.13 -62.51 -31.06
CA PRO A 155 -29.34 -63.24 -30.71
C PRO A 155 -30.46 -62.31 -30.20
N GLY A 156 -31.66 -62.56 -30.72
CA GLY A 156 -32.94 -62.49 -30.00
C GLY A 156 -33.39 -61.14 -29.44
N CYS A 157 -34.36 -60.50 -30.11
CA CYS A 157 -35.24 -59.52 -29.48
C CYS A 157 -36.10 -60.20 -28.40
N PRO A 158 -36.21 -59.61 -27.20
CA PRO A 158 -37.39 -59.77 -26.35
C PRO A 158 -38.29 -58.55 -26.51
N GLU A 159 -39.52 -58.83 -26.94
CA GLU A 159 -40.68 -57.96 -26.89
C GLU A 159 -40.99 -57.59 -25.43
N SER A 160 -41.28 -56.32 -25.14
CA SER A 160 -41.76 -55.89 -23.82
C SER A 160 -42.80 -54.76 -23.94
N PRO A 161 -43.84 -54.74 -23.09
CA PRO A 161 -45.17 -54.28 -23.46
C PRO A 161 -45.45 -52.78 -23.23
N ARG A 162 -46.44 -52.27 -23.98
CA ARG A 162 -47.05 -50.94 -23.86
C ARG A 162 -47.62 -50.66 -22.46
N GLN A 163 -47.45 -49.42 -21.99
CA GLN A 163 -48.33 -48.61 -21.10
C GLN A 163 -47.56 -47.30 -20.75
N GLY A 164 -48.04 -46.05 -20.77
CA GLY A 164 -49.29 -45.33 -21.04
C GLY A 164 -48.94 -43.80 -21.03
N PRO A 165 -49.84 -42.88 -21.43
CA PRO A 165 -49.48 -41.49 -21.76
C PRO A 165 -49.24 -40.56 -20.54
N PRO A 166 -48.48 -39.46 -20.70
CA PRO A 166 -48.10 -38.57 -19.60
C PRO A 166 -49.21 -37.59 -19.19
N ALA A 167 -49.46 -37.47 -17.88
CA ALA A 167 -50.35 -36.46 -17.32
C ALA A 167 -49.56 -35.20 -16.92
N GLY A 168 -49.83 -34.11 -17.66
CA GLY A 168 -50.15 -32.78 -17.10
C GLY A 168 -49.10 -32.03 -16.28
N ALA A 169 -48.43 -31.07 -16.92
CA ALA A 169 -47.82 -29.92 -16.25
C ALA A 169 -48.92 -28.88 -15.90
N GLY A 170 -49.09 -28.61 -14.61
CA GLY A 170 -49.85 -27.47 -14.07
C GLY A 170 -48.92 -26.27 -13.83
N ARG A 171 -49.48 -25.08 -14.04
CA ARG A 171 -48.87 -23.74 -14.02
C ARG A 171 -48.16 -23.36 -12.72
#